data_AF-W7F932-F1
#
_entry.id   AF-W7F932-F1
#
_cell.length_a   1.000
_cell.length_b   1.000
_cell.length_c   1.000
_cell.angle_alpha   90.00
_cell.angle_beta   90.00
_cell.angle_gamma   90.00
#
_symmetry.space_group_name_H-M   'P 1'
#
loop_
_entity.id
_entity.type
_entity.pdbx_description
1 polymer ?
#
loop_
_entity_poly.entity_id
_entity_poly.type
_entity_poly.pdbx_seq_one_letter_code
_entity_poly.pdbx_strand_id
1 'polypeptide(L)'
;MKVHYFNILLIALPLNILVSSPQKNPSITQKRPTTRLLCECELYSTTNYDNDPQMKSVIDNFNKQTQQRLHEYDERMKTTRQECKEQCDKEIQKIILKDKLEKELMDKFATLHTDIQSDAIPTCVCEKSIADKVEKGCLRCGEILGTAFPEFGLIGGTLVHSAAVNAATKAGMEAALVGLESVNGVSALLQENIKYLVTATNFNCKDALLESIEAIATPVCNSKPLITPVYCSIKSNTQGITFSVIKSKISDAAESAGYAANAKYAEMTSVGTIFSDPIVISAIVVVTIAVILLIIYLVLRYRRKKKMKKKLQYIKLLEE
;
A
#
# COMPACT_ATOMS: atom_id res chain seq x y z
N MET A 1 -10.51 -18.10 -17.04
CA MET A 1 -9.27 -18.20 -17.84
C MET A 1 -8.98 -16.92 -18.66
N LYS A 2 -9.17 -15.71 -18.10
CA LYS A 2 -8.91 -14.43 -18.81
C LYS A 2 -7.97 -13.47 -18.07
N VAL A 3 -7.57 -13.77 -16.83
CA VAL A 3 -6.77 -12.87 -15.98
C VAL A 3 -5.26 -13.14 -16.07
N HIS A 4 -4.86 -14.33 -16.52
CA HIS A 4 -3.44 -14.67 -16.68
C HIS A 4 -2.81 -14.14 -17.98
N TYR A 5 -3.60 -13.59 -18.91
CA TYR A 5 -3.06 -13.07 -20.18
C TYR A 5 -2.48 -11.66 -20.04
N PHE A 6 -3.02 -10.83 -19.14
CA PHE A 6 -2.52 -9.46 -18.91
C PHE A 6 -1.16 -9.42 -18.21
N ASN A 7 -0.91 -10.32 -17.25
CA ASN A 7 0.38 -10.43 -16.57
C ASN A 7 1.51 -10.97 -17.46
N ILE A 8 1.18 -11.75 -18.50
CA ILE A 8 2.18 -12.22 -19.47
C ILE A 8 2.51 -11.12 -20.49
N LEU A 9 1.53 -10.30 -20.88
CA LEU A 9 1.71 -9.21 -21.83
C LEU A 9 2.58 -8.06 -21.28
N LEU A 10 2.42 -7.72 -20.00
CA LEU A 10 3.20 -6.66 -19.35
C LEU A 10 4.68 -7.01 -19.14
N ILE A 11 5.01 -8.31 -19.08
CA ILE A 11 6.40 -8.79 -18.98
C ILE A 11 7.06 -8.90 -20.37
N ALA A 12 6.27 -9.10 -21.43
CA ALA A 12 6.79 -9.19 -22.80
C ALA A 12 7.18 -7.81 -23.37
N LEU A 13 6.49 -6.73 -22.97
CA LEU A 13 6.74 -5.36 -23.46
C LEU A 13 8.18 -4.85 -23.17
N PRO A 14 8.75 -4.98 -21.95
CA PRO A 14 10.12 -4.57 -21.68
C PRO A 14 11.18 -5.49 -22.33
N LEU A 15 10.85 -6.75 -22.61
CA LEU A 15 11.77 -7.70 -23.27
C LEU A 15 11.90 -7.44 -24.79
N ASN A 16 10.83 -6.97 -25.45
CA ASN A 16 10.87 -6.64 -26.88
C ASN A 16 11.64 -5.35 -27.20
N ILE A 17 11.74 -4.41 -26.25
CA ILE A 17 12.52 -3.18 -26.40
C ILE A 17 14.03 -3.49 -26.38
N LEU A 18 14.45 -4.58 -25.73
CA LEU A 18 15.85 -5.02 -25.72
C LEU A 18 16.27 -5.75 -27.01
N VAL A 19 15.31 -6.25 -27.79
CA VAL A 19 15.56 -7.09 -28.99
C VAL A 19 15.51 -6.28 -30.30
N SER A 20 14.90 -5.09 -30.30
CA SER A 20 14.75 -4.27 -31.51
C SER A 20 15.76 -3.12 -31.57
N SER A 21 17.03 -3.43 -31.75
CA SER A 21 18.01 -2.47 -32.28
C SER A 21 18.22 -2.77 -33.77
N PRO A 22 18.08 -1.77 -34.68
CA PRO A 22 18.06 -2.02 -36.11
C PRO A 22 19.44 -2.43 -36.63
N GLN A 23 19.49 -3.59 -37.28
CA GLN A 23 20.60 -3.98 -38.16
C GLN A 23 20.79 -2.93 -39.27
N LYS A 24 21.97 -2.31 -39.29
CA LYS A 24 22.63 -1.85 -40.53
C LYS A 24 24.01 -2.52 -40.61
N ASN A 25 24.19 -3.39 -41.60
CA ASN A 25 25.44 -4.02 -42.00
C ASN A 25 26.27 -3.06 -42.90
N PRO A 26 27.50 -3.40 -43.33
CA PRO A 26 28.63 -3.99 -42.60
C PRO A 26 29.93 -3.19 -42.85
N SER A 27 30.84 -3.15 -41.88
CA SER A 27 32.26 -2.94 -42.18
C SER A 27 33.06 -3.96 -41.39
N ILE A 28 33.60 -4.92 -42.13
CA ILE A 28 34.52 -5.94 -41.64
C ILE A 28 35.68 -5.22 -40.95
N THR A 29 35.76 -5.40 -39.63
CA THR A 29 37.03 -5.25 -38.92
C THR A 29 37.07 -6.42 -37.95
N GLN A 30 37.97 -7.35 -38.25
CA GLN A 30 38.19 -8.57 -37.50
C GLN A 30 38.72 -8.21 -36.10
N LYS A 31 37.82 -7.95 -35.15
CA LYS A 31 38.18 -7.90 -33.73
C LYS A 31 38.35 -9.33 -33.25
N ARG A 32 39.61 -9.70 -32.98
CA ARG A 32 39.97 -10.87 -32.16
C ARG A 32 39.16 -10.82 -30.85
N PRO A 33 38.30 -11.79 -30.56
CA PRO A 33 37.64 -11.86 -29.26
C PRO A 33 38.67 -12.29 -28.20
N THR A 34 38.87 -11.45 -27.19
CA THR A 34 39.54 -11.82 -25.93
C THR A 34 38.59 -12.58 -25.03
N THR A 35 37.97 -13.65 -25.55
CA THR A 35 37.38 -14.69 -24.70
C THR A 35 38.50 -15.68 -24.40
N ARG A 36 39.09 -15.57 -23.19
CA ARG A 36 39.85 -16.66 -22.58
C ARG A 36 38.89 -17.83 -22.33
N LEU A 37 38.64 -18.60 -23.38
CA LEU A 37 38.20 -19.97 -23.24
C LEU A 37 39.35 -20.69 -22.52
N LEU A 38 39.08 -21.24 -21.34
CA LEU A 38 39.94 -22.25 -20.73
C LEU A 38 39.86 -23.50 -21.62
N CYS A 39 40.52 -23.43 -22.77
CA CYS A 39 40.83 -24.60 -23.56
C CYS A 39 41.87 -25.37 -22.73
N GLU A 40 41.56 -26.62 -22.40
CA GLU A 40 42.48 -27.54 -21.73
C GLU A 40 43.75 -27.65 -22.57
N CYS A 41 44.79 -26.93 -22.17
CA CYS A 41 46.14 -27.14 -22.66
C CYS A 41 46.67 -28.45 -22.06
N GLU A 42 46.23 -29.59 -22.60
CA GLU A 42 46.89 -30.89 -22.39
C GLU A 42 48.23 -31.01 -23.15
N LEU A 43 48.71 -29.93 -23.79
CA LEU A 43 49.94 -29.94 -24.59
C LEU A 43 51.25 -29.79 -23.79
N TYR A 44 51.19 -29.67 -22.47
CA TYR A 44 52.37 -29.74 -21.61
C TYR A 44 52.17 -30.79 -20.52
N SER A 45 52.11 -32.06 -20.95
CA SER A 45 52.39 -33.15 -20.04
C SER A 45 53.78 -32.93 -19.42
N THR A 46 53.78 -32.85 -18.10
CA THR A 46 54.89 -32.60 -17.19
C THR A 46 55.85 -33.79 -17.13
N THR A 47 56.50 -34.16 -18.24
CA THR A 47 57.40 -35.33 -18.26
C THR A 47 58.89 -34.98 -18.25
N ASN A 48 59.26 -33.69 -18.16
CA ASN A 48 60.68 -33.29 -18.29
C ASN A 48 61.17 -32.17 -17.34
N TYR A 49 60.41 -31.82 -16.30
CA TYR A 49 60.77 -30.72 -15.38
C TYR A 49 61.10 -31.15 -13.95
N ASP A 50 60.92 -32.42 -13.60
CA ASP A 50 61.15 -32.93 -12.23
C ASP A 50 62.63 -32.99 -11.83
N ASN A 51 63.53 -33.00 -12.81
CA ASN A 51 64.98 -33.13 -12.61
C ASN A 51 65.77 -31.83 -12.81
N ASP A 52 65.11 -30.70 -13.15
CA ASP A 52 65.79 -29.41 -13.31
C ASP A 52 65.97 -28.72 -11.93
N PRO A 53 67.22 -28.52 -11.46
CA PRO A 53 67.49 -27.89 -10.16
C PRO A 53 66.90 -26.48 -10.03
N GLN A 54 66.86 -25.72 -11.14
CA GLN A 54 66.32 -24.37 -11.14
C GLN A 54 64.80 -24.39 -11.00
N MET A 55 64.11 -25.27 -11.73
CA MET A 55 62.66 -25.42 -11.64
C MET A 55 62.21 -25.86 -10.25
N LYS A 56 62.93 -26.80 -9.63
CA LYS A 56 62.65 -27.27 -8.27
C LYS A 56 62.76 -26.13 -7.24
N SER A 57 63.75 -25.25 -7.38
CA SER A 57 63.90 -24.08 -6.50
C SER A 57 62.76 -23.06 -6.63
N VAL A 58 62.23 -22.87 -7.86
CA VAL A 58 61.11 -21.96 -8.13
C VAL A 58 59.81 -22.52 -7.56
N ILE A 59 59.57 -23.83 -7.74
CA ILE A 59 58.40 -24.52 -7.19
C ILE A 59 58.42 -24.48 -5.66
N ASP A 60 59.56 -24.77 -5.02
CA ASP A 60 59.67 -24.71 -3.56
C ASP A 60 59.44 -23.30 -3.01
N ASN A 61 59.92 -22.25 -3.70
CA ASN A 61 59.68 -20.87 -3.29
C ASN A 61 58.20 -20.47 -3.47
N PHE A 62 57.58 -20.89 -4.57
CA PHE A 62 56.15 -20.69 -4.80
C PHE A 62 55.30 -21.42 -3.75
N ASN A 63 55.67 -22.65 -3.40
CA ASN A 63 54.98 -23.44 -2.37
C ASN A 63 55.10 -22.78 -1.00
N LYS A 64 56.29 -22.30 -0.60
CA LYS A 64 56.48 -21.56 0.67
C LYS A 64 55.63 -20.29 0.72
N GLN A 65 55.63 -19.49 -0.35
CA GLN A 65 54.80 -18.28 -0.42
C GLN A 65 53.30 -18.59 -0.41
N THR A 66 52.89 -19.67 -1.07
CA THR A 66 51.48 -20.10 -1.11
C THR A 66 51.02 -20.63 0.25
N GLN A 67 51.85 -21.40 0.93
CA GLN A 67 51.59 -21.91 2.28
C GLN A 67 51.41 -20.75 3.28
N GLN A 68 52.26 -19.72 3.20
CA GLN A 68 52.13 -18.54 4.05
C GLN A 68 50.82 -17.78 3.80
N ARG A 69 50.45 -17.56 2.52
CA ARG A 69 49.17 -16.92 2.17
C ARG A 69 47.95 -17.73 2.62
N LEU A 70 48.02 -19.05 2.55
CA LEU A 70 46.95 -19.92 3.04
C LEU A 70 46.79 -19.80 4.56
N HIS A 71 47.89 -19.78 5.30
CA HIS A 71 47.85 -19.61 6.75
C HIS A 71 47.31 -18.23 7.15
N GLU A 72 47.69 -17.16 6.43
CA GLU A 72 47.14 -15.80 6.62
C GLU A 72 45.65 -15.70 6.23
N TYR A 73 45.22 -16.44 5.22
CA TYR A 73 43.80 -16.51 4.83
C TYR A 73 42.98 -17.25 5.89
N ASP A 74 43.47 -18.37 6.41
CA ASP A 74 42.79 -19.16 7.43
C ASP A 74 42.65 -18.39 8.75
N GLU A 75 43.68 -17.64 9.17
CA GLU A 75 43.59 -16.78 10.35
C GLU A 75 42.58 -15.63 10.17
N ARG A 76 42.60 -14.95 9.02
CA ARG A 76 41.58 -13.93 8.70
C ARG A 76 40.16 -14.51 8.62
N MET A 77 40.03 -15.74 8.14
CA MET A 77 38.76 -16.44 8.10
C MET A 77 38.25 -16.80 9.50
N LYS A 78 39.15 -17.15 10.44
CA LYS A 78 38.77 -17.40 11.83
C LYS A 78 38.28 -16.12 12.50
N THR A 79 39.01 -15.00 12.37
CA THR A 79 38.64 -13.73 13.03
C THR A 79 37.32 -13.18 12.51
N THR A 80 37.14 -13.10 11.19
CA THR A 80 35.89 -12.61 10.59
C THR A 80 34.69 -13.48 10.95
N ARG A 81 34.88 -14.80 11.08
CA ARG A 81 33.82 -15.73 11.49
C ARG A 81 33.44 -15.59 12.96
N GLN A 82 34.41 -15.24 13.81
CA GLN A 82 34.17 -14.94 15.23
C GLN A 82 33.41 -13.61 15.40
N GLU A 83 33.83 -12.55 14.70
CA GLU A 83 33.15 -11.25 14.69
C GLU A 83 31.70 -11.37 14.23
N CYS A 84 31.45 -12.11 13.14
CA CYS A 84 30.08 -12.35 12.66
C CYS A 84 29.23 -13.12 13.69
N LYS A 85 29.82 -14.06 14.44
CA LYS A 85 29.11 -14.83 15.46
C LYS A 85 28.72 -13.94 16.65
N GLU A 86 29.65 -13.13 17.13
CA GLU A 86 29.40 -12.17 18.22
C GLU A 86 28.36 -11.12 17.83
N GLN A 87 28.39 -10.63 16.59
CA GLN A 87 27.40 -9.67 16.09
C GLN A 87 26.00 -10.29 15.98
N CYS A 88 25.88 -11.52 15.48
CA CYS A 88 24.63 -12.27 15.48
C CYS A 88 24.10 -12.52 16.90
N ASP A 89 24.93 -12.97 17.83
CA ASP A 89 24.50 -13.24 19.22
C ASP A 89 24.00 -11.95 19.90
N LYS A 90 24.64 -10.81 19.62
CA LYS A 90 24.21 -9.48 20.11
C LYS A 90 22.85 -9.05 19.52
N GLU A 91 22.63 -9.25 18.23
CA GLU A 91 21.34 -8.93 17.59
C GLU A 91 20.21 -9.85 18.09
N ILE A 92 20.50 -11.14 18.28
CA ILE A 92 19.54 -12.10 18.85
C ILE A 92 19.17 -11.70 20.28
N GLN A 93 20.13 -11.34 21.13
CA GLN A 93 19.82 -10.85 22.48
C GLN A 93 18.97 -9.57 22.45
N LYS A 94 19.22 -8.65 21.51
CA LYS A 94 18.41 -7.44 21.33
C LYS A 94 16.97 -7.76 20.93
N ILE A 95 16.77 -8.74 20.03
CA ILE A 95 15.44 -9.21 19.63
C ILE A 95 14.71 -9.85 20.81
N ILE A 96 15.37 -10.73 21.57
CA ILE A 96 14.78 -11.38 22.75
C ILE A 96 14.38 -10.35 23.81
N LEU A 97 15.21 -9.33 24.06
CA LEU A 97 14.88 -8.25 24.99
C LEU A 97 13.70 -7.41 24.50
N LYS A 98 13.63 -7.13 23.19
CA LYS A 98 12.53 -6.39 22.59
C LYS A 98 11.20 -7.17 22.69
N ASP A 99 11.22 -8.46 22.37
CA ASP A 99 10.06 -9.35 22.49
C ASP A 99 9.56 -9.45 23.95
N LYS A 100 10.47 -9.46 24.93
CA LYS A 100 10.09 -9.47 26.36
C LYS A 100 9.38 -8.17 26.75
N LEU A 101 9.89 -7.00 26.34
CA LEU A 101 9.24 -5.72 26.61
C LEU A 101 7.89 -5.60 25.90
N GLU A 102 7.79 -6.04 24.64
CA GLU A 102 6.52 -6.03 23.90
C GLU A 102 5.47 -6.93 24.58
N LYS A 103 5.87 -8.12 25.07
CA LYS A 103 4.99 -9.00 25.86
C LYS A 103 4.54 -8.38 27.17
N GLU A 104 5.45 -7.82 27.97
CA GLU A 104 5.09 -7.15 29.22
C GLU A 104 4.16 -5.95 29.01
N LEU A 105 4.36 -5.22 27.92
CA LEU A 105 3.53 -4.08 27.55
C LEU A 105 2.15 -4.55 27.11
N MET A 106 2.04 -5.58 26.26
CA MET A 106 0.75 -6.18 25.90
C MET A 106 -0.01 -6.73 27.10
N ASP A 107 0.67 -7.43 28.02
CA ASP A 107 0.02 -7.97 29.22
C ASP A 107 -0.54 -6.84 30.10
N LYS A 108 0.21 -5.73 30.25
CA LYS A 108 -0.29 -4.53 30.94
C LYS A 108 -1.48 -3.88 30.23
N PHE A 109 -1.46 -3.80 28.90
CA PHE A 109 -2.60 -3.28 28.14
C PHE A 109 -3.83 -4.20 28.24
N ALA A 110 -3.63 -5.52 28.26
CA ALA A 110 -4.70 -6.49 28.44
C ALA A 110 -5.33 -6.40 29.84
N THR A 111 -4.53 -6.26 30.90
CA THR A 111 -5.04 -6.10 32.27
C THR A 111 -5.73 -4.74 32.47
N LEU A 112 -5.20 -3.66 31.90
CA LEU A 112 -5.89 -2.36 31.84
C LEU A 112 -7.23 -2.45 31.12
N HIS A 113 -7.36 -3.31 30.10
CA HIS A 113 -8.61 -3.51 29.40
C HIS A 113 -9.64 -4.34 30.20
N THR A 114 -9.19 -5.22 31.09
CA THR A 114 -10.07 -6.00 31.98
C THR A 114 -10.46 -5.28 33.27
N ASP A 115 -9.62 -4.35 33.76
CA ASP A 115 -9.93 -3.50 34.93
C ASP A 115 -10.88 -2.34 34.59
N ILE A 116 -11.07 -2.03 33.31
CA ILE A 116 -12.21 -1.25 32.83
C ILE A 116 -13.39 -2.22 32.76
N GLN A 117 -14.01 -2.51 33.91
CA GLN A 117 -15.34 -3.10 33.89
C GLN A 117 -16.25 -2.22 33.02
N SER A 118 -16.83 -2.84 32.00
CA SER A 118 -17.87 -2.32 31.10
C SER A 118 -19.09 -1.73 31.83
N ASP A 119 -19.16 -1.88 33.15
CA ASP A 119 -20.31 -1.55 33.99
C ASP A 119 -20.20 -0.15 34.62
N ALA A 120 -19.04 0.52 34.52
CA ALA A 120 -18.80 1.82 35.16
C ALA A 120 -18.86 3.04 34.21
N ILE A 121 -19.08 2.83 32.91
CA ILE A 121 -19.46 3.94 32.00
C ILE A 121 -20.99 3.99 32.02
N PRO A 122 -21.63 5.05 32.55
CA PRO A 122 -23.07 5.20 32.41
C PRO A 122 -23.36 5.27 30.91
N THR A 123 -23.93 4.19 30.38
CA THR A 123 -24.47 4.12 29.04
C THR A 123 -25.54 5.19 28.95
N CYS A 124 -25.19 6.35 28.41
CA CYS A 124 -26.17 7.28 27.88
C CYS A 124 -26.98 6.48 26.87
N VAL A 125 -28.21 6.13 27.25
CA VAL A 125 -29.22 5.52 26.39
C VAL A 125 -29.58 6.57 25.35
N CYS A 126 -28.73 6.75 24.34
CA CYS A 126 -29.13 7.28 23.06
C CYS A 126 -29.83 6.12 22.35
N GLU A 127 -31.14 6.18 22.43
CA GLU A 127 -32.15 5.34 21.81
C GLU A 127 -31.66 4.65 20.51
N LYS A 128 -31.59 3.31 20.53
CA LYS A 128 -31.24 2.43 19.40
C LYS A 128 -32.01 2.72 18.10
N SER A 129 -33.12 3.46 18.18
CA SER A 129 -33.96 3.89 17.06
C SER A 129 -33.25 4.82 16.07
N ILE A 130 -32.42 5.75 16.55
CA ILE A 130 -31.75 6.73 15.68
C ILE A 130 -30.56 6.09 14.97
N ALA A 131 -29.79 5.25 15.66
CA ALA A 131 -28.67 4.53 15.06
C ALA A 131 -29.13 3.56 13.96
N ASP A 132 -30.21 2.79 14.17
CA ASP A 132 -30.73 1.84 13.17
C ASP A 132 -31.35 2.53 11.94
N LYS A 133 -31.95 3.73 12.11
CA LYS A 133 -32.40 4.58 11.00
C LYS A 133 -31.24 5.20 10.22
N VAL A 134 -30.23 5.70 10.94
CA VAL A 134 -29.04 6.32 10.36
C VAL A 134 -28.22 5.26 9.62
N GLU A 135 -28.13 4.03 10.12
CA GLU A 135 -27.39 2.93 9.48
C GLU A 135 -28.08 2.45 8.19
N LYS A 136 -29.42 2.34 8.18
CA LYS A 136 -30.20 2.03 6.96
C LYS A 136 -30.21 3.17 5.93
N GLY A 137 -30.21 4.44 6.39
CA GLY A 137 -30.06 5.60 5.52
C GLY A 137 -28.65 5.71 4.93
N CYS A 138 -27.63 5.45 5.74
CA CYS A 138 -26.22 5.48 5.35
C CYS A 138 -25.88 4.34 4.38
N LEU A 139 -26.47 3.15 4.49
CA LEU A 139 -26.30 2.07 3.49
C LEU A 139 -26.84 2.43 2.10
N ARG A 140 -27.89 3.25 2.03
CA ARG A 140 -28.48 3.69 0.74
C ARG A 140 -27.78 4.89 0.10
N CYS A 141 -27.16 5.76 0.91
CA CYS A 141 -26.40 6.90 0.38
C CYS A 141 -24.88 6.68 0.33
N GLY A 142 -24.39 5.68 1.07
CA GLY A 142 -22.98 5.33 1.20
C GLY A 142 -22.46 4.50 0.03
N GLU A 143 -23.32 4.02 -0.86
CA GLU A 143 -22.91 3.36 -2.12
C GLU A 143 -21.96 4.25 -2.94
N ILE A 144 -22.06 5.57 -2.81
CA ILE A 144 -21.27 6.51 -3.59
C ILE A 144 -19.80 6.59 -3.10
N LEU A 145 -19.56 6.48 -1.79
CA LEU A 145 -18.22 6.52 -1.20
C LEU A 145 -17.65 5.11 -0.90
N GLY A 146 -18.51 4.08 -0.89
CA GLY A 146 -18.15 2.69 -0.57
C GLY A 146 -17.76 1.81 -1.76
N THR A 147 -18.05 2.23 -3.00
CA THR A 147 -17.73 1.41 -4.21
C THR A 147 -16.27 1.46 -4.64
N ALA A 148 -15.43 2.23 -3.97
CA ALA A 148 -14.00 2.28 -4.22
C ALA A 148 -13.25 1.81 -2.98
N PHE A 149 -13.44 0.57 -2.57
CA PHE A 149 -12.38 -0.18 -1.90
C PHE A 149 -11.64 -0.99 -2.96
N PRO A 150 -10.67 -0.43 -3.69
CA PRO A 150 -9.75 -1.27 -4.43
C PRO A 150 -9.13 -2.27 -3.46
N GLU A 151 -9.04 -3.53 -3.84
CA GLU A 151 -8.39 -4.62 -3.12
C GLU A 151 -6.86 -4.42 -2.90
N PHE A 152 -6.37 -3.17 -2.86
CA PHE A 152 -4.99 -2.81 -2.53
C PHE A 152 -4.75 -2.72 -1.02
N GLY A 153 -5.40 -3.60 -0.25
CA GLY A 153 -5.35 -3.65 1.21
C GLY A 153 -4.03 -4.10 1.83
N LEU A 154 -2.90 -4.11 1.10
CA LEU A 154 -1.65 -4.64 1.64
C LEU A 154 -0.42 -3.72 1.52
N ILE A 155 -0.46 -2.61 0.79
CA ILE A 155 0.72 -1.74 0.63
C ILE A 155 0.29 -0.27 0.58
N GLY A 156 0.36 0.45 1.70
CA GLY A 156 0.25 1.92 1.77
C GLY A 156 -1.10 2.57 1.44
N GLY A 157 -2.08 1.82 0.92
CA GLY A 157 -3.38 2.35 0.47
C GLY A 157 -4.24 3.00 1.56
N THR A 158 -4.05 2.67 2.84
CA THR A 158 -4.85 3.20 3.95
C THR A 158 -4.67 4.70 4.20
N LEU A 159 -3.46 5.25 4.00
CA LEU A 159 -3.20 6.68 4.23
C LEU A 159 -3.75 7.54 3.09
N VAL A 160 -3.46 7.16 1.84
CA VAL A 160 -3.97 7.89 0.66
C VAL A 160 -5.49 7.80 0.59
N HIS A 161 -6.06 6.63 0.88
CA HIS A 161 -7.50 6.44 0.89
C HIS A 161 -8.17 7.26 2.00
N SER A 162 -7.64 7.24 3.24
CA SER A 162 -8.22 8.04 4.33
C SER A 162 -8.13 9.55 4.09
N ALA A 163 -7.00 10.04 3.58
CA ALA A 163 -6.85 11.43 3.16
C ALA A 163 -7.81 11.79 2.03
N ALA A 164 -7.97 10.90 1.04
CA ALA A 164 -8.90 11.08 -0.07
C ALA A 164 -10.36 11.13 0.39
N VAL A 165 -10.77 10.25 1.31
CA VAL A 165 -12.11 10.28 1.91
C VAL A 165 -12.33 11.58 2.68
N ASN A 166 -11.38 12.02 3.51
CA ASN A 166 -11.52 13.24 4.30
C ASN A 166 -11.65 14.50 3.44
N ALA A 167 -10.86 14.61 2.37
CA ALA A 167 -10.98 15.77 1.48
C ALA A 167 -12.17 15.65 0.50
N ALA A 168 -12.63 14.45 0.16
CA ALA A 168 -13.87 14.23 -0.57
C ALA A 168 -15.11 14.62 0.26
N THR A 169 -15.18 14.22 1.53
CA THR A 169 -16.28 14.63 2.42
C THR A 169 -16.29 16.13 2.62
N LYS A 170 -15.13 16.76 2.79
CA LYS A 170 -15.04 18.23 2.86
C LYS A 170 -15.59 18.91 1.59
N ALA A 171 -15.17 18.46 0.41
CA ALA A 171 -15.66 19.00 -0.86
C ALA A 171 -17.16 18.79 -1.05
N GLY A 172 -17.67 17.62 -0.67
CA GLY A 172 -19.11 17.33 -0.69
C GLY A 172 -19.90 18.23 0.24
N MET A 173 -19.44 18.42 1.49
CA MET A 173 -20.10 19.31 2.44
C MET A 173 -20.13 20.76 1.95
N GLU A 174 -19.02 21.27 1.39
CA GLU A 174 -18.97 22.62 0.81
C GLU A 174 -19.97 22.78 -0.34
N ALA A 175 -20.05 21.79 -1.24
CA ALA A 175 -21.02 21.80 -2.34
C ALA A 175 -22.47 21.70 -1.86
N ALA A 176 -22.76 20.90 -0.84
CA ALA A 176 -24.09 20.83 -0.23
C ALA A 176 -24.50 22.17 0.38
N LEU A 177 -23.59 22.86 1.08
CA LEU A 177 -23.86 24.18 1.65
C LEU A 177 -24.19 25.21 0.56
N VAL A 178 -23.38 25.29 -0.50
CA VAL A 178 -23.64 26.18 -1.65
C VAL A 178 -24.98 25.86 -2.30
N GLY A 179 -25.29 24.57 -2.48
CA GLY A 179 -26.58 24.12 -3.00
C GLY A 179 -27.75 24.57 -2.14
N LEU A 180 -27.62 24.48 -0.81
CA LEU A 180 -28.66 24.89 0.14
C LEU A 180 -28.85 26.40 0.25
N GLU A 181 -27.79 27.18 0.08
CA GLU A 181 -27.88 28.65 0.01
C GLU A 181 -28.73 29.11 -1.18
N SER A 182 -28.74 28.34 -2.27
CA SER A 182 -29.55 28.60 -3.46
C SER A 182 -31.04 28.25 -3.32
N VAL A 183 -31.42 27.59 -2.21
CA VAL A 183 -32.81 27.19 -1.94
C VAL A 183 -33.56 28.32 -1.27
N ASN A 184 -34.64 28.78 -1.92
CA ASN A 184 -35.45 29.89 -1.45
C ASN A 184 -35.96 29.66 -0.02
N GLY A 185 -35.58 30.57 0.89
CA GLY A 185 -36.02 30.57 2.28
C GLY A 185 -35.25 29.66 3.23
N VAL A 186 -34.41 28.74 2.74
CA VAL A 186 -33.59 27.85 3.58
C VAL A 186 -32.43 28.61 4.21
N SER A 187 -31.70 29.41 3.43
CA SER A 187 -30.61 30.26 3.92
C SER A 187 -31.06 31.24 5.01
N ALA A 188 -32.22 31.89 4.80
CA ALA A 188 -32.81 32.81 5.77
C ALA A 188 -33.34 32.11 7.03
N LEU A 189 -33.76 30.84 6.92
CA LEU A 189 -34.26 30.05 8.05
C LEU A 189 -33.11 29.49 8.90
N LEU A 190 -32.02 29.07 8.27
CA LEU A 190 -30.91 28.40 8.95
C LEU A 190 -29.80 29.36 9.40
N GLN A 191 -29.60 30.49 8.72
CA GLN A 191 -28.55 31.47 9.03
C GLN A 191 -27.21 30.77 9.33
N GLU A 192 -26.62 30.99 10.51
CA GLU A 192 -25.35 30.35 10.91
C GLU A 192 -25.45 28.84 11.17
N ASN A 193 -26.65 28.32 11.44
CA ASN A 193 -26.87 26.89 11.72
C ASN A 193 -26.75 26.00 10.48
N ILE A 194 -26.74 26.59 9.27
CA ILE A 194 -26.63 25.84 8.02
C ILE A 194 -25.34 25.01 7.96
N LYS A 195 -24.25 25.54 8.54
CA LYS A 195 -22.94 24.87 8.62
C LYS A 195 -22.95 23.63 9.49
N TYR A 196 -23.74 23.63 10.56
CA TYR A 196 -23.83 22.50 11.49
C TYR A 196 -24.88 21.47 11.05
N LEU A 197 -25.80 21.87 10.16
CA LEU A 197 -26.82 20.99 9.61
C LEU A 197 -26.23 20.00 8.61
N VAL A 198 -25.25 20.42 7.80
CA VAL A 198 -24.55 19.55 6.85
C VAL A 198 -23.44 18.80 7.58
N THR A 199 -23.52 17.48 7.59
CA THR A 199 -22.55 16.58 8.23
C THR A 199 -22.01 15.57 7.23
N ALA A 200 -20.93 14.89 7.60
CA ALA A 200 -20.31 13.85 6.78
C ALA A 200 -21.27 12.68 6.45
N THR A 201 -22.39 12.53 7.17
CA THR A 201 -23.35 11.44 6.98
C THR A 201 -24.59 11.82 6.19
N ASN A 202 -24.87 13.11 6.00
CA ASN A 202 -26.11 13.57 5.34
C ASN A 202 -25.90 14.40 4.08
N PHE A 203 -24.69 14.90 3.80
CA PHE A 203 -24.45 15.88 2.74
C PHE A 203 -24.86 15.41 1.33
N ASN A 204 -24.79 14.11 1.07
CA ASN A 204 -25.15 13.48 -0.21
C ASN A 204 -26.49 12.73 -0.17
N CYS A 205 -27.20 12.77 0.96
CA CYS A 205 -28.48 12.09 1.15
C CYS A 205 -29.64 13.07 1.03
N LYS A 206 -30.39 13.03 -0.06
CA LYS A 206 -31.59 13.88 -0.23
C LYS A 206 -32.57 13.78 0.96
N ASP A 207 -32.84 12.56 1.44
CA ASP A 207 -33.88 12.32 2.45
C ASP A 207 -33.39 12.72 3.85
N ALA A 208 -32.14 12.38 4.19
CA ALA A 208 -31.55 12.75 5.48
C ALA A 208 -31.30 14.26 5.59
N LEU A 209 -30.95 14.91 4.49
CA LEU A 209 -30.73 16.35 4.43
C LEU A 209 -32.08 17.10 4.50
N LEU A 210 -33.14 16.56 3.90
CA LEU A 210 -34.49 17.10 4.07
C LEU A 210 -34.99 16.92 5.51
N GLU A 211 -34.77 15.75 6.13
CA GLU A 211 -35.15 15.48 7.51
C GLU A 211 -34.45 16.42 8.49
N SER A 212 -33.15 16.70 8.29
CA SER A 212 -32.41 17.64 9.14
C SER A 212 -32.92 19.08 9.00
N ILE A 213 -33.30 19.51 7.80
CA ILE A 213 -33.93 20.82 7.57
C ILE A 213 -35.31 20.87 8.22
N GLU A 214 -36.12 19.81 8.09
CA GLU A 214 -37.45 19.76 8.68
C GLU A 214 -37.43 19.73 10.22
N ALA A 215 -36.43 19.11 10.84
CA ALA A 215 -36.25 19.11 12.29
C ALA A 215 -36.11 20.53 12.86
N ILE A 216 -35.46 21.44 12.12
CA ILE A 216 -35.30 22.84 12.52
C ILE A 216 -36.50 23.68 12.07
N ALA A 217 -36.99 23.45 10.85
CA ALA A 217 -38.05 24.26 10.29
C ALA A 217 -39.41 24.03 10.98
N THR A 218 -39.71 22.80 11.42
CA THR A 218 -41.01 22.48 12.05
C THR A 218 -41.31 23.29 13.32
N PRO A 219 -40.43 23.38 14.34
CA PRO A 219 -40.71 24.22 15.52
C PRO A 219 -40.82 25.71 15.17
N VAL A 220 -40.00 26.19 14.22
CA VAL A 220 -40.00 27.60 13.79
C VAL A 220 -41.28 27.97 13.04
N CYS A 221 -41.76 27.08 12.17
CA CYS A 221 -43.00 27.32 11.44
C CYS A 221 -44.24 27.20 12.34
N ASN A 222 -44.17 26.40 13.42
CA ASN A 222 -45.28 26.20 14.36
C ASN A 222 -45.39 27.34 15.39
N SER A 223 -44.28 28.01 15.73
CA SER A 223 -44.25 29.05 16.77
C SER A 223 -44.89 30.39 16.35
N LYS A 224 -45.39 30.52 15.10
CA LYS A 224 -45.99 31.74 14.52
C LYS A 224 -45.16 33.00 14.84
N PRO A 225 -43.90 33.07 14.35
CA PRO A 225 -43.03 34.21 14.59
C PRO A 225 -43.59 35.51 13.98
N LEU A 226 -43.18 36.65 14.54
CA LEU A 226 -43.59 38.00 14.12
C LEU A 226 -43.29 38.28 12.64
N ILE A 227 -42.24 37.63 12.11
CA ILE A 227 -41.90 37.58 10.68
C ILE A 227 -41.89 36.09 10.29
N THR A 228 -42.84 35.68 9.45
CA THR A 228 -42.89 34.29 8.97
C THR A 228 -41.75 34.04 7.98
N PRO A 229 -40.86 33.05 8.23
CA PRO A 229 -39.81 32.72 7.29
C PRO A 229 -40.41 32.30 5.94
N VAL A 230 -39.78 32.71 4.85
CA VAL A 230 -40.17 32.37 3.47
C VAL A 230 -40.37 30.85 3.30
N TYR A 231 -39.50 30.04 3.92
CA TYR A 231 -39.63 28.58 3.92
C TYR A 231 -40.97 28.08 4.50
N CYS A 232 -41.46 28.68 5.60
CA CYS A 232 -42.72 28.33 6.24
C CYS A 232 -43.94 28.75 5.39
N SER A 233 -43.85 29.88 4.71
CA SER A 233 -44.88 30.33 3.75
C SER A 233 -44.96 29.39 2.54
N ILE A 234 -43.83 28.90 2.04
CA ILE A 234 -43.81 27.92 0.94
C ILE A 234 -44.35 26.56 1.41
N LYS A 235 -43.97 26.12 2.61
CA LYS A 235 -44.48 24.87 3.21
C LYS A 235 -46.01 24.89 3.42
N SER A 236 -46.56 26.04 3.83
CA SER A 236 -48.01 26.22 3.99
C SER A 236 -48.76 26.51 2.68
N ASN A 237 -48.06 26.48 1.54
CA ASN A 237 -48.61 26.75 0.21
C ASN A 237 -49.24 28.14 0.05
N THR A 238 -48.84 29.10 0.90
CA THR A 238 -49.38 30.47 0.91
C THR A 238 -48.67 31.40 -0.07
N GLN A 239 -47.52 30.99 -0.60
CA GLN A 239 -46.66 31.81 -1.47
C GLN A 239 -46.74 31.45 -2.97
N GLY A 240 -47.65 30.56 -3.36
CA GLY A 240 -47.83 30.13 -4.77
C GLY A 240 -46.70 29.24 -5.33
N ILE A 241 -45.60 29.06 -4.59
CA ILE A 241 -44.54 28.08 -4.89
C ILE A 241 -44.91 26.76 -4.24
N THR A 242 -44.92 25.67 -5.01
CA THR A 242 -45.19 24.34 -4.47
C THR A 242 -43.98 23.84 -3.68
N PHE A 243 -44.21 23.32 -2.47
CA PHE A 243 -43.16 22.74 -1.62
C PHE A 243 -42.34 21.63 -2.32
N SER A 244 -42.92 20.97 -3.33
CA SER A 244 -42.20 20.02 -4.20
C SER A 244 -40.99 20.62 -4.91
N VAL A 245 -41.02 21.91 -5.26
CA VAL A 245 -39.91 22.63 -5.90
C VAL A 245 -38.75 22.81 -4.92
N ILE A 246 -39.05 23.10 -3.65
CA ILE A 246 -38.03 23.15 -2.59
C ILE A 246 -37.41 21.77 -2.40
N LYS A 247 -38.24 20.72 -2.34
CA LYS A 247 -37.74 19.34 -2.20
C LYS A 247 -36.82 18.95 -3.37
N SER A 248 -37.17 19.33 -4.60
CA SER A 248 -36.31 19.04 -5.76
C SER A 248 -34.98 19.79 -5.65
N LYS A 249 -34.99 21.09 -5.32
CA LYS A 249 -33.74 21.84 -5.15
C LYS A 249 -32.84 21.31 -4.04
N ILE A 250 -33.42 20.84 -2.93
CA ILE A 250 -32.68 20.16 -1.86
C ILE A 250 -32.09 18.84 -2.38
N SER A 251 -32.83 18.10 -3.22
CA SER A 251 -32.31 16.91 -3.89
C SER A 251 -31.16 17.23 -4.84
N ASP A 252 -31.28 18.29 -5.65
CA ASP A 252 -30.24 18.74 -6.58
C ASP A 252 -28.96 19.16 -5.83
N ALA A 253 -29.12 19.79 -4.66
CA ALA A 253 -28.01 20.13 -3.77
C ALA A 253 -27.30 18.89 -3.25
N ALA A 254 -28.04 17.87 -2.78
CA ALA A 254 -27.46 16.61 -2.32
C ALA A 254 -26.77 15.84 -3.46
N GLU A 255 -27.34 15.86 -4.67
CA GLU A 255 -26.75 15.21 -5.85
C GLU A 255 -25.45 15.91 -6.26
N SER A 256 -25.46 17.23 -6.33
CA SER A 256 -24.28 18.06 -6.62
C SER A 256 -23.16 17.82 -5.59
N ALA A 257 -23.54 17.65 -4.33
CA ALA A 257 -22.62 17.34 -3.25
C ALA A 257 -22.00 15.94 -3.39
N GLY A 258 -22.78 14.95 -3.82
CA GLY A 258 -22.29 13.62 -4.19
C GLY A 258 -21.30 13.66 -5.35
N TYR A 259 -21.61 14.41 -6.41
CA TYR A 259 -20.69 14.57 -7.56
C TYR A 259 -19.38 15.26 -7.15
N ALA A 260 -19.44 16.31 -6.34
CA ALA A 260 -18.26 17.03 -5.87
C ALA A 260 -17.35 16.13 -5.02
N ALA A 261 -17.93 15.35 -4.10
CA ALA A 261 -17.18 14.38 -3.31
C ALA A 261 -16.51 13.32 -4.19
N ASN A 262 -17.24 12.75 -5.15
CA ASN A 262 -16.70 11.75 -6.08
C ASN A 262 -15.59 12.29 -6.96
N ALA A 263 -15.77 13.49 -7.52
CA ALA A 263 -14.77 14.14 -8.35
C ALA A 263 -13.47 14.34 -7.57
N LYS A 264 -13.58 14.83 -6.32
CA LYS A 264 -12.42 15.05 -5.46
C LYS A 264 -11.75 13.75 -5.02
N TYR A 265 -12.55 12.72 -4.74
CA TYR A 265 -12.05 11.39 -4.41
C TYR A 265 -11.28 10.77 -5.59
N ALA A 266 -11.86 10.84 -6.80
CA ALA A 266 -11.25 10.32 -8.02
C ALA A 266 -9.95 11.07 -8.39
N GLU A 267 -9.90 12.38 -8.17
CA GLU A 267 -8.69 13.18 -8.33
C GLU A 267 -7.56 12.68 -7.42
N MET A 268 -7.84 12.48 -6.13
CA MET A 268 -6.82 12.07 -5.15
C MET A 268 -6.43 10.60 -5.23
N THR A 269 -7.33 9.73 -5.69
CA THR A 269 -7.07 8.30 -5.89
C THR A 269 -6.65 7.95 -7.32
N SER A 270 -6.43 8.95 -8.17
CA SER A 270 -5.98 8.71 -9.53
C SER A 270 -4.66 7.95 -9.55
N VAL A 271 -4.47 7.11 -10.56
CA VAL A 271 -3.21 6.39 -10.79
C VAL A 271 -2.04 7.39 -10.83
N GLY A 272 -2.25 8.57 -11.44
CA GLY A 272 -1.25 9.63 -11.46
C GLY A 272 -0.82 10.10 -10.07
N THR A 273 -1.76 10.31 -9.14
CA THR A 273 -1.44 10.78 -7.78
C THR A 273 -0.81 9.68 -6.92
N ILE A 274 -1.30 8.45 -7.01
CA ILE A 274 -0.77 7.32 -6.22
C ILE A 274 0.66 6.97 -6.64
N PHE A 275 0.94 6.94 -7.95
CA PHE A 275 2.28 6.61 -8.47
C PHE A 275 3.24 7.81 -8.51
N SER A 276 2.79 9.01 -8.15
CA SER A 276 3.67 10.18 -7.96
C SER A 276 4.10 10.36 -6.51
N ASP A 277 3.48 9.67 -5.55
CA ASP A 277 3.87 9.74 -4.15
C ASP A 277 5.25 9.07 -3.95
N PRO A 278 6.28 9.83 -3.52
CA PRO A 278 7.62 9.29 -3.29
C PRO A 278 7.63 8.10 -2.32
N ILE A 279 6.70 8.08 -1.36
CA ILE A 279 6.57 7.00 -0.37
C ILE A 279 6.12 5.71 -1.05
N VAL A 280 5.12 5.80 -1.94
CA VAL A 280 4.59 4.66 -2.69
C VAL A 280 5.64 4.13 -3.67
N ILE A 281 6.33 5.01 -4.39
CA ILE A 281 7.43 4.63 -5.30
C ILE A 281 8.53 3.90 -4.52
N SER A 282 8.96 4.44 -3.38
CA SER A 282 9.98 3.82 -2.52
C SER A 282 9.56 2.42 -2.07
N ALA A 283 8.31 2.24 -1.63
CA ALA A 283 7.78 0.94 -1.23
C ALA A 283 7.79 -0.07 -2.39
N ILE A 284 7.38 0.34 -3.60
CA ILE A 284 7.40 -0.52 -4.80
C ILE A 284 8.85 -0.94 -5.12
N VAL A 285 9.81 -0.02 -5.05
CA VAL A 285 11.23 -0.33 -5.30
C VAL A 285 11.76 -1.35 -4.29
N VAL A 286 11.45 -1.20 -3.01
CA VAL A 286 11.86 -2.17 -1.98
C VAL A 286 11.24 -3.55 -2.22
N VAL A 287 9.95 -3.62 -2.54
CA VAL A 287 9.26 -4.89 -2.83
C VAL A 287 9.84 -5.57 -4.07
N THR A 288 10.12 -4.82 -5.13
CA THR A 288 10.71 -5.37 -6.35
C THR A 288 12.11 -5.94 -6.11
N ILE A 289 12.96 -5.25 -5.34
CA ILE A 289 14.28 -5.77 -4.93
C ILE A 289 14.12 -7.06 -4.12
N ALA A 290 13.21 -7.09 -3.14
CA ALA A 290 12.95 -8.28 -2.32
C ALA A 290 12.51 -9.49 -3.17
N VAL A 291 11.63 -9.26 -4.15
CA VAL A 291 11.18 -10.31 -5.08
C VAL A 291 12.34 -10.82 -5.95
N ILE A 292 13.19 -9.93 -6.47
CA ILE A 292 14.37 -10.33 -7.25
C ILE A 292 15.31 -11.20 -6.40
N LEU A 293 15.61 -10.77 -5.16
CA LEU A 293 16.43 -11.54 -4.23
C LEU A 293 15.82 -12.91 -3.90
N LEU A 294 14.51 -12.97 -3.74
CA LEU A 294 13.77 -14.21 -3.48
C LEU A 294 13.84 -15.17 -4.69
N ILE A 295 13.69 -14.67 -5.91
CA ILE A 295 13.84 -15.47 -7.13
C ILE A 295 15.27 -16.01 -7.25
N ILE A 296 16.29 -15.16 -7.06
CA ILE A 296 17.70 -15.57 -7.09
C ILE A 296 17.97 -16.63 -6.03
N TYR A 297 17.49 -16.43 -4.80
CA TYR A 297 17.62 -17.39 -3.70
C TYR A 297 16.99 -18.74 -4.06
N LEU A 298 15.78 -18.76 -4.62
CA LEU A 298 15.10 -19.99 -5.04
C LEU A 298 15.87 -20.73 -6.14
N VAL A 299 16.42 -20.02 -7.13
CA VAL A 299 17.24 -20.60 -8.19
C VAL A 299 18.52 -21.23 -7.61
N LEU A 300 19.22 -20.51 -6.72
CA LEU A 300 20.42 -21.02 -6.07
C LEU A 300 20.13 -22.23 -5.18
N ARG A 301 19.04 -22.19 -4.41
CA ARG A 301 18.57 -23.30 -3.57
C ARG A 301 18.25 -24.53 -4.42
N TYR A 302 17.57 -24.34 -5.55
CA TYR A 302 17.27 -25.42 -6.50
C TYR A 302 18.56 -26.05 -7.06
N ARG A 303 19.53 -25.23 -7.50
CA ARG A 303 20.83 -25.72 -8.00
C ARG A 303 21.60 -26.51 -6.94
N ARG A 304 21.64 -26.05 -5.68
CA ARG A 304 22.29 -26.76 -4.57
C ARG A 304 21.66 -28.13 -4.32
N LYS A 305 20.31 -28.21 -4.27
CA LYS A 305 19.61 -29.50 -4.11
C LYS A 305 19.91 -30.47 -5.25
N LYS A 306 19.95 -29.99 -6.51
CA LYS A 306 20.31 -30.84 -7.67
C LYS A 306 21.75 -31.37 -7.59
N LYS A 307 22.71 -30.53 -7.15
CA LYS A 307 24.11 -30.95 -6.97
C LYS A 307 24.26 -32.02 -5.90
N MET A 308 23.55 -31.89 -4.77
CA MET A 308 23.59 -32.90 -3.70
C MET A 308 22.98 -34.25 -4.12
N LYS A 309 21.87 -34.24 -4.86
CA LYS A 309 21.28 -35.48 -5.40
C LYS A 309 22.24 -36.22 -6.33
N LYS A 310 22.94 -35.49 -7.22
CA LYS A 310 23.97 -36.08 -8.09
C LYS A 310 25.12 -36.69 -7.29
N LYS A 311 25.64 -35.99 -6.27
CA LYS A 311 26.70 -36.51 -5.39
C LYS A 311 26.29 -37.81 -4.69
N LEU A 312 25.04 -37.88 -4.21
CA LEU A 312 24.53 -39.08 -3.54
C LEU A 312 24.46 -40.29 -4.49
N GLN A 313 24.14 -40.06 -5.76
CA GLN A 313 24.14 -41.13 -6.78
C GLN A 313 25.57 -41.63 -7.08
N TYR A 314 26.55 -40.73 -7.17
CA TYR A 314 27.94 -41.13 -7.41
C TYR A 314 28.55 -41.89 -6.22
N ILE A 315 28.21 -41.54 -4.97
CA ILE A 315 28.69 -42.30 -3.79
C ILE A 315 28.14 -43.72 -3.82
N LYS A 316 26.85 -43.91 -4.13
CA LYS A 316 26.24 -45.25 -4.22
C LYS A 316 26.89 -46.14 -5.28
N LEU A 317 27.33 -45.57 -6.41
CA LEU A 317 27.99 -46.31 -7.48
C LEU A 317 29.44 -46.71 -7.15
N LEU A 318 30.06 -46.13 -6.12
CA LEU A 318 31.43 -46.44 -5.69
C LEU A 318 31.48 -47.46 -4.54
N GLU A 319 30.34 -47.74 -3.92
CA GLU A 319 30.21 -48.72 -2.82
C GLU A 319 29.82 -50.13 -3.31
N GLU A 320 29.37 -50.25 -4.57
CA GLU A 320 29.18 -51.52 -5.29
C GLU A 320 30.48 -51.92 -6.04
#